data_AF-A0A0R2L6V6-F1
#
_entry.id   AF-A0A0R2L6V6-F1
#
_cell.length_a   1.000
_cell.length_b   1.000
_cell.length_c   1.000
_cell.angle_alpha   90.00
_cell.angle_beta   90.00
_cell.angle_gamma   90.00
#
_symmetry.space_group_name_H-M   'P 1'
#
loop_
_entity.id
_entity.type
_entity.pdbx_description
1 polymer ?
#
loop_
_entity_poly.entity_id
_entity_poly.type
_entity_poly.pdbx_seq_one_letter_code
_entity_poly.pdbx_strand_id
1 'polypeptide(L)' 'MQPAKNDNAASALSGGASDLFSKQKPRGFEAFMQRVTAVLGVLFFVLALALVYISSH' A
#
# COMPACT_ATOMS: atom_id res chain seq x y z
N MET A 1 27.13 -33.92 -7.22
CA MET A 1 26.98 -32.45 -7.09
C MET A 1 25.48 -32.18 -7.02
N GLN A 2 24.95 -31.82 -5.85
CA GLN A 2 23.55 -31.40 -5.68
C GLN A 2 23.57 -29.90 -5.34
N PRO A 3 23.46 -28.99 -6.33
CA PRO A 3 23.43 -27.54 -6.09
C PRO A 3 22.02 -27.02 -5.74
N ALA A 4 21.00 -27.87 -5.71
CA ALA A 4 19.59 -27.44 -5.73
C ALA A 4 19.03 -26.89 -4.40
N LYS A 5 19.82 -26.74 -3.33
CA LYS A 5 19.31 -26.25 -2.02
C LYS A 5 19.78 -24.84 -1.63
N ASN A 6 20.84 -24.33 -2.25
CA ASN A 6 21.33 -22.96 -2.02
C ASN A 6 20.81 -21.95 -3.07
N ASP A 7 20.47 -22.38 -4.28
CA ASP A 7 19.91 -21.49 -5.32
C ASP A 7 18.52 -20.96 -4.95
N ASN A 8 17.74 -21.71 -4.16
CA ASN A 8 16.45 -21.25 -3.65
C ASN A 8 16.58 -20.12 -2.61
N ALA A 9 17.61 -20.18 -1.76
CA ALA A 9 17.89 -19.13 -0.77
C ALA A 9 18.49 -17.88 -1.44
N ALA A 10 19.38 -18.07 -2.43
CA ALA A 10 19.95 -16.98 -3.21
C ALA A 10 18.89 -16.32 -4.13
N SER A 11 17.94 -17.06 -4.70
CA SER A 11 16.83 -16.54 -5.49
C SER A 11 15.76 -15.84 -4.63
N ALA A 12 15.51 -16.31 -3.41
CA ALA A 12 14.67 -15.60 -2.43
C ALA A 12 15.32 -14.28 -1.97
N LEU A 13 16.65 -14.22 -1.93
CA LEU A 13 17.39 -13.01 -1.56
C LEU A 13 17.61 -12.06 -2.76
N SER A 14 17.75 -12.57 -3.99
CA SER A 14 18.06 -11.78 -5.20
C SER A 14 16.82 -11.38 -6.03
N GLY A 15 15.72 -12.11 -5.91
CA GLY A 15 14.58 -12.06 -6.84
C GLY A 15 13.31 -11.38 -6.31
N GLY A 16 13.38 -10.61 -5.22
CA GLY A 16 12.19 -9.98 -4.62
C GLY A 16 11.78 -8.64 -5.21
N ALA A 17 12.65 -7.94 -5.94
CA ALA A 17 12.36 -6.58 -6.40
C ALA A 17 11.18 -6.51 -7.39
N SER A 18 11.08 -7.48 -8.30
CA SER A 18 9.96 -7.56 -9.25
C SER A 18 8.63 -7.82 -8.57
N ASP A 19 8.62 -8.50 -7.42
CA ASP A 19 7.39 -8.75 -6.65
C ASP A 19 7.05 -7.59 -5.71
N LEU A 20 8.05 -6.86 -5.21
CA LEU A 20 7.85 -5.60 -4.47
C LEU A 20 7.28 -4.47 -5.35
N PHE A 21 7.52 -4.54 -6.66
CA PHE A 21 6.92 -3.64 -7.65
C PHE A 21 5.87 -4.33 -8.53
N SER A 22 5.53 -5.60 -8.25
CA SER A 22 4.42 -6.26 -8.93
C SER A 22 3.16 -5.60 -8.40
N LYS A 23 2.53 -4.77 -9.23
CA LYS A 23 1.30 -4.07 -8.86
C LYS A 23 0.18 -5.09 -8.84
N GLN A 24 0.08 -5.84 -7.74
CA GLN A 24 -1.03 -6.75 -7.53
C GLN A 24 -2.30 -5.92 -7.53
N LYS A 25 -3.13 -6.13 -8.54
CA LYS A 25 -4.40 -5.41 -8.67
C LYS A 25 -5.20 -5.73 -7.40
N PRO A 26 -5.49 -4.75 -6.52
CA PRO A 26 -6.32 -5.01 -5.35
C PRO A 26 -7.71 -5.40 -5.85
N ARG A 27 -8.30 -6.46 -5.29
CA ARG A 27 -9.59 -7.02 -5.72
C ARG A 27 -10.55 -7.10 -4.54
N GLY A 28 -11.85 -7.03 -4.83
CA GLY A 28 -12.91 -7.22 -3.85
C GLY A 28 -12.78 -6.25 -2.66
N PHE A 29 -12.70 -6.83 -1.46
CA PHE A 29 -12.69 -6.10 -0.19
C PHE A 29 -11.44 -5.22 -0.02
N GLU A 30 -10.29 -5.64 -0.51
CA GLU A 30 -9.04 -4.86 -0.39
C GLU A 30 -9.13 -3.55 -1.17
N ALA A 31 -9.65 -3.60 -2.41
CA ALA A 31 -9.87 -2.40 -3.22
C ALA A 31 -10.92 -1.47 -2.61
N PHE A 32 -11.96 -2.03 -1.97
CA PHE A 32 -12.95 -1.25 -1.24
C PHE A 32 -12.31 -0.53 -0.05
N MET A 33 -11.55 -1.25 0.78
CA MET A 33 -10.87 -0.69 1.95
C MET A 33 -9.93 0.45 1.55
N GLN A 34 -9.11 0.26 0.52
CA GLN A 34 -8.21 1.31 0.02
C GLN A 34 -8.98 2.58 -0.40
N ARG A 35 -10.11 2.43 -1.11
CA ARG A 35 -10.95 3.56 -1.51
C ARG A 35 -11.58 4.25 -0.31
N VAL A 36 -12.11 3.49 0.64
CA VAL A 36 -12.72 4.03 1.86
C VAL A 36 -11.69 4.80 2.68
N THR A 37 -10.51 4.24 2.92
CA THR A 37 -9.42 4.93 3.64
C THR A 37 -9.01 6.22 2.94
N ALA A 38 -8.88 6.20 1.60
CA ALA A 38 -8.55 7.40 0.84
C ALA A 38 -9.65 8.47 0.97
N VAL A 39 -10.93 8.10 0.85
CA VAL A 39 -12.06 9.02 1.00
C VAL A 39 -12.13 9.61 2.40
N LEU A 40 -12.00 8.77 3.43
CA LEU A 40 -12.00 9.21 4.83
C LEU A 40 -10.82 10.14 5.13
N GLY A 41 -9.63 9.85 4.60
CA GLY A 41 -8.46 10.71 4.75
C GLY A 41 -8.68 12.08 4.13
N VAL A 42 -9.19 12.14 2.90
CA VAL A 42 -9.52 13.42 2.24
C VAL A 42 -10.58 14.19 3.02
N LEU A 43 -11.66 13.53 3.44
CA LEU A 43 -12.71 14.13 4.25
C LEU A 43 -12.16 14.70 5.56
N PHE A 44 -11.28 13.96 6.25
CA PHE A 44 -10.66 14.41 7.48
C PHE A 44 -9.88 15.71 7.29
N PHE A 45 -9.04 15.80 6.26
CA PHE A 45 -8.28 17.02 5.99
C PHE A 45 -9.17 18.19 5.58
N VAL A 46 -10.18 17.95 4.75
CA VAL A 46 -11.16 18.99 4.36
C VAL A 46 -11.87 19.54 5.60
N LEU A 47 -12.36 18.66 6.47
CA LEU A 47 -13.02 19.05 7.71
C LEU A 47 -12.08 19.76 8.67
N ALA A 48 -10.83 19.29 8.81
CA ALA A 48 -9.84 19.93 9.66
C ALA A 48 -9.54 21.37 9.18
N LEU A 49 -9.33 21.56 7.88
CA LEU A 49 -9.10 22.89 7.29
C LEU A 49 -10.34 23.79 7.43
N ALA A 50 -11.54 23.25 7.19
CA ALA A 50 -12.78 23.98 7.39
C ALA A 50 -12.95 24.41 8.85
N LEU A 51 -12.64 23.52 9.81
CA LEU A 51 -12.71 23.83 11.24
C LEU A 51 -11.71 24.91 11.63
N VAL A 52 -10.48 24.86 11.12
CA VAL A 52 -9.49 25.93 11.34
C VAL A 52 -10.02 27.26 10.81
N TYR A 53 -10.56 27.29 9.59
CA TYR A 53 -11.11 28.50 9.01
C TYR A 53 -12.25 29.07 9.87
N ILE A 54 -13.22 28.22 10.24
CA ILE A 54 -14.37 28.60 11.08
C ILE A 54 -13.91 29.06 12.47
N SER A 55 -12.91 28.41 13.07
CA SER A 55 -12.41 28.77 14.41
C SER A 55 -11.53 30.02 14.40
N SER A 56 -10.96 30.38 13.25
CA SER A 56 -10.08 31.55 13.09
C SER A 56 -10.83 32.84 12.72
N HIS A 57 -12.13 32.73 12.43
CA HIS A 57 -13.04 33.86 12.20
C HIS A 57 -14.03 33.98 13.35
#